data_AF-A0A3R7VA50-F1
#
_entry.id   AF-A0A3R7VA50-F1
#
_cell.length_a   1.000
_cell.length_b   1.000
_cell.length_c   1.000
_cell.angle_alpha   90.00
_cell.angle_beta   90.00
_cell.angle_gamma   90.00
#
_symmetry.space_group_name_H-M   'P 1'
#
loop_
_entity.id
_entity.type
_entity.pdbx_description
1 polymer ?
#
loop_
_entity_poly.entity_id
_entity_poly.type
_entity_poly.pdbx_seq_one_letter_code
_entity_poly.pdbx_strand_id
1 'polypeptide(L)'
;MPTANTSDQALNSSISDAAQKVYHAISQGNGAASIKMGTIDSLGEVMAAILLQAANAEHSICLESTGKREGCTSSIQPGIFQLECGSSIDRDKDSLMLNAKNGNICLNATNGNLRIEADSIDLVARGGKNENGNVKITASEKIVMNSKEFHVNAKNLYKIASPGKGEIIANEVLKMYGSIIRGVTDAVAIKDSKVGGQPYWGEQQRIN
;
A
#
# COMPACT_ATOMS: atom_id res chain seq x y z
N MET A 1 -55.95 22.81 26.63
CA MET A 1 -55.89 23.14 25.18
C MET A 1 -55.60 24.62 25.06
N PRO A 2 -54.73 25.12 24.17
CA PRO A 2 -54.02 24.52 23.02
C PRO A 2 -52.46 24.58 23.19
N THR A 3 -51.60 23.60 22.88
CA THR A 3 -51.13 22.89 21.66
C THR A 3 -49.64 23.19 21.42
N ALA A 4 -48.85 22.13 21.27
CA ALA A 4 -47.47 22.14 20.80
C ALA A 4 -47.34 22.69 19.36
N ASN A 5 -46.16 23.21 19.01
CA ASN A 5 -45.39 22.86 17.80
C ASN A 5 -44.21 23.84 17.66
N THR A 6 -42.98 23.38 17.86
CA THR A 6 -42.06 22.91 16.79
C THR A 6 -41.64 24.04 15.85
N SER A 7 -40.42 24.54 16.04
CA SER A 7 -39.68 25.21 14.97
C SER A 7 -38.17 24.94 15.08
N ASP A 8 -37.80 23.66 15.18
CA ASP A 8 -36.47 23.19 14.72
C ASP A 8 -36.50 23.05 13.18
N GLN A 9 -36.74 24.17 12.50
CA GLN A 9 -36.59 24.26 11.04
C GLN A 9 -35.85 25.54 10.70
N ALA A 10 -34.52 25.46 10.73
CA ALA A 10 -33.65 26.46 10.12
C ALA A 10 -32.38 25.83 9.56
N LEU A 11 -32.49 24.77 8.76
CA LEU A 11 -31.39 24.28 7.90
C LEU A 11 -31.95 23.69 6.59
N ASN A 12 -32.85 24.37 5.90
CA ASN A 12 -33.18 24.00 4.52
C ASN A 12 -33.77 25.14 3.67
N SER A 13 -33.10 26.30 3.64
CA SER A 13 -33.47 27.40 2.76
C SER A 13 -32.41 27.62 1.68
N SER A 14 -32.31 26.70 0.73
CA SER A 14 -31.81 27.02 -0.61
C SER A 14 -32.94 26.81 -1.62
N ILE A 15 -33.20 27.88 -2.36
CA ILE A 15 -34.17 27.96 -3.45
C ILE A 15 -33.56 27.23 -4.64
N SER A 16 -33.68 25.91 -4.66
CA SER A 16 -33.58 25.10 -5.87
C SER A 16 -34.41 23.84 -5.70
N ASP A 17 -35.38 23.61 -6.60
CA ASP A 17 -36.19 22.37 -6.62
C ASP A 17 -35.38 21.11 -6.98
N ALA A 18 -34.06 21.26 -7.19
CA ALA A 18 -33.11 20.19 -7.47
C ALA A 18 -32.25 19.78 -6.26
N ALA A 19 -32.31 20.51 -5.13
CA ALA A 19 -31.53 20.19 -3.94
C ALA A 19 -32.17 19.02 -3.16
N GLN A 20 -31.34 18.05 -2.75
CA GLN A 20 -31.79 16.90 -1.99
C GLN A 20 -32.28 17.36 -0.60
N LYS A 21 -33.51 17.02 -0.22
CA LYS A 21 -34.11 17.43 1.08
C LYS A 21 -34.13 16.24 2.03
N VAL A 22 -33.71 16.46 3.27
CA VAL A 22 -33.75 15.46 4.34
C VAL A 22 -34.76 15.88 5.39
N TYR A 23 -35.75 15.01 5.65
CA TYR A 23 -36.89 15.31 6.51
C TYR A 23 -36.78 14.69 7.92
N HIS A 24 -35.74 13.88 8.16
CA HIS A 24 -35.51 13.15 9.41
C HIS A 24 -34.09 13.36 9.96
N ALA A 25 -33.50 14.53 9.69
CA ALA A 25 -32.16 14.84 10.14
C ALA A 25 -32.10 14.92 11.67
N ILE A 26 -31.14 14.25 12.28
CA ILE A 26 -30.90 14.29 13.73
C ILE A 26 -29.45 14.69 13.93
N SER A 27 -29.24 15.79 14.67
CA SER A 27 -27.92 16.26 15.06
C SER A 27 -27.81 16.22 16.57
N GLN A 28 -26.81 15.51 17.08
CA GLN A 28 -26.49 15.49 18.51
C GLN A 28 -25.02 15.82 18.69
N GLY A 29 -24.70 16.74 19.59
CA GLY A 29 -23.33 17.16 19.82
C GLY A 29 -23.20 18.04 21.04
N ASN A 30 -21.96 18.27 21.45
CA ASN A 30 -21.57 19.22 22.48
C ASN A 30 -20.47 20.14 21.93
N GLY A 31 -19.86 20.98 22.76
CA GLY A 31 -18.78 21.87 22.33
C GLY A 31 -17.51 21.17 21.82
N ALA A 32 -17.39 19.84 21.95
CA ALA A 32 -16.20 19.08 21.59
C ALA A 32 -16.38 18.21 20.34
N ALA A 33 -17.59 17.69 20.07
CA ALA A 33 -17.88 16.85 18.91
C ALA A 33 -19.37 16.83 18.57
N SER A 34 -19.69 16.47 17.32
CA SER A 34 -21.06 16.26 16.87
C SER A 34 -21.18 15.01 16.00
N ILE A 35 -22.34 14.37 16.10
CA ILE A 35 -22.82 13.31 15.23
C ILE A 35 -24.06 13.85 14.53
N LYS A 36 -24.02 13.89 13.19
CA LYS A 36 -25.12 14.37 12.36
C LYS A 36 -25.58 13.24 11.46
N MET A 37 -26.86 12.92 11.52
CA MET A 37 -27.52 11.94 10.66
C MET A 37 -28.37 12.67 9.63
N GLY A 38 -28.22 12.33 8.35
CA GLY A 38 -28.98 12.95 7.28
C GLY A 38 -28.61 14.42 7.04
N THR A 39 -27.32 14.74 7.06
CA THR A 39 -26.81 16.07 6.72
C THR A 39 -26.48 16.13 5.24
N ILE A 40 -26.91 17.21 4.60
CA ILE A 40 -26.58 17.50 3.20
C ILE A 40 -25.32 18.37 3.20
N ASP A 41 -24.42 18.12 2.26
CA ASP A 41 -23.28 18.99 2.03
C ASP A 41 -23.72 20.42 1.66
N SER A 42 -22.86 21.40 1.91
CA SER A 42 -23.07 22.83 1.63
C SER A 42 -23.52 23.14 0.19
N LEU A 43 -23.18 22.26 -0.76
CA LEU A 43 -23.54 22.38 -2.17
C LEU A 43 -24.87 21.69 -2.51
N GLY A 44 -25.50 20.97 -1.57
CA GLY A 44 -26.80 20.32 -1.79
C GLY A 44 -26.75 19.02 -2.59
N GLU A 45 -25.56 18.54 -2.97
CA GLU A 45 -25.37 17.47 -3.97
C GLU A 45 -25.17 16.07 -3.38
N VAL A 46 -24.72 15.97 -2.12
CA VAL A 46 -24.37 14.71 -1.45
C VAL A 46 -24.99 14.70 -0.06
N MET A 47 -25.59 13.58 0.32
CA MET A 47 -26.12 13.37 1.67
C MET A 47 -25.21 12.41 2.44
N ALA A 48 -24.65 12.89 3.55
CA ALA A 48 -24.03 12.04 4.56
C ALA A 48 -25.15 11.39 5.38
N ALA A 49 -25.23 10.06 5.35
CA ALA A 49 -26.10 9.31 6.24
C ALA A 49 -25.68 9.52 7.69
N ILE A 50 -24.37 9.46 7.96
CA ILE A 50 -23.79 9.76 9.27
C ILE A 50 -22.49 10.53 9.07
N LEU A 51 -22.36 11.67 9.74
CA LEU A 51 -21.14 12.46 9.85
C LEU A 51 -20.75 12.54 11.33
N LEU A 52 -19.57 12.03 11.66
CA LEU A 52 -18.95 12.18 12.97
C LEU A 52 -17.82 13.20 12.84
N GLN A 53 -17.87 14.29 13.59
CA GLN A 53 -16.92 15.38 13.48
C GLN A 53 -16.51 15.89 14.86
N ALA A 54 -15.22 16.12 15.05
CA ALA A 54 -14.70 16.83 16.23
C ALA A 54 -14.94 18.35 16.10
N ALA A 55 -14.66 19.10 17.16
CA ALA A 55 -14.75 20.58 17.13
C ALA A 55 -13.85 21.20 16.04
N ASN A 56 -12.74 20.53 15.68
CA ASN A 56 -11.97 20.85 14.49
C ASN A 56 -12.51 20.06 13.29
N ALA A 57 -12.91 20.77 12.23
CA ALA A 57 -13.59 20.19 11.08
C ALA A 57 -12.77 19.16 10.29
N GLU A 58 -11.44 19.20 10.44
CA GLU A 58 -10.49 18.32 9.75
C GLU A 58 -10.45 16.88 10.29
N HIS A 59 -11.02 16.64 11.48
CA HIS A 59 -11.12 15.29 12.04
C HIS A 59 -12.56 14.80 11.89
N SER A 60 -12.78 13.92 10.92
CA SER A 60 -14.12 13.40 10.63
C SER A 60 -14.14 12.00 10.05
N ILE A 61 -15.24 11.30 10.31
CA ILE A 61 -15.62 10.07 9.63
C ILE A 61 -16.97 10.31 8.97
N CYS A 62 -17.07 10.08 7.66
CA CYS A 62 -18.26 10.34 6.85
C CYS A 62 -18.72 9.06 6.15
N LEU A 63 -20.01 8.74 6.30
CA LEU A 63 -20.71 7.66 5.60
C LEU A 63 -21.70 8.29 4.62
N GLU A 64 -21.38 8.25 3.33
CA GLU A 64 -22.17 8.90 2.29
C GLU A 64 -23.18 7.92 1.69
N SER A 65 -24.47 8.30 1.64
CA SER A 65 -25.55 7.40 1.21
C SER A 65 -26.19 7.78 -0.12
N THR A 66 -26.02 9.00 -0.62
CA THR A 66 -26.55 9.40 -1.93
C THR A 66 -25.66 10.44 -2.59
N GLY A 67 -25.74 10.53 -3.92
CA GLY A 67 -25.01 11.49 -4.74
C GLY A 67 -23.85 10.87 -5.50
N LYS A 68 -22.93 11.71 -5.99
CA LYS A 68 -21.81 11.29 -6.86
C LYS A 68 -20.80 10.33 -6.19
N ARG A 69 -20.86 10.19 -4.86
CA ARG A 69 -20.00 9.36 -4.00
C ARG A 69 -20.80 8.37 -3.15
N GLU A 70 -21.92 7.89 -3.68
CA GLU A 70 -22.80 6.94 -2.98
C GLU A 70 -22.03 5.70 -2.48
N GLY A 71 -22.19 5.38 -1.19
CA GLY A 71 -21.55 4.25 -0.54
C GLY A 71 -20.08 4.48 -0.13
N CYS A 72 -19.56 5.70 -0.31
CA CYS A 72 -18.21 6.05 0.13
C CYS A 72 -18.14 6.19 1.66
N THR A 73 -17.10 5.60 2.25
CA THR A 73 -16.70 5.88 3.63
C THR A 73 -15.38 6.63 3.60
N SER A 74 -15.35 7.82 4.20
CA SER A 74 -14.14 8.64 4.30
C SER A 74 -13.74 8.78 5.76
N SER A 75 -12.47 8.53 6.04
CA SER A 75 -11.84 8.80 7.33
C SER A 75 -10.76 9.84 7.11
N ILE A 76 -10.91 11.01 7.74
CA ILE A 76 -9.99 12.14 7.59
C ILE A 76 -9.50 12.54 8.97
N GLN A 77 -8.18 12.59 9.12
CA GLN A 77 -7.51 12.93 10.36
C GLN A 77 -6.35 13.89 10.07
N PRO A 78 -6.19 14.98 10.84
CA PRO A 78 -5.02 15.86 10.73
C PRO A 78 -3.76 15.24 11.33
N GLY A 79 -3.93 14.24 12.20
CA GLY A 79 -2.85 13.55 12.92
C GLY A 79 -2.67 12.09 12.47
N ILE A 80 -2.31 11.23 13.43
CA ILE A 80 -2.04 9.81 13.19
C ILE A 80 -3.36 9.04 13.07
N PHE A 81 -3.46 8.19 12.05
CA PHE A 81 -4.49 7.15 11.95
C PHE A 81 -3.89 5.81 12.37
N GLN A 82 -4.32 5.26 13.52
CA GLN A 82 -3.90 3.95 14.01
C GLN A 82 -5.07 2.98 13.93
N LEU A 83 -4.86 1.86 13.23
CA LEU A 83 -5.78 0.75 13.17
C LEU A 83 -5.12 -0.46 13.84
N GLU A 84 -5.61 -0.83 15.01
CA GLU A 84 -5.13 -1.99 15.79
C GLU A 84 -6.30 -2.94 16.01
N CYS A 85 -6.08 -4.23 15.77
CA CYS A 85 -7.11 -5.26 15.86
C CYS A 85 -6.50 -6.62 16.19
N GLY A 86 -7.33 -7.55 16.69
CA GLY A 86 -6.92 -8.93 16.97
C GLY A 86 -6.27 -9.19 18.32
N SER A 87 -6.32 -8.26 19.28
CA SER A 87 -5.68 -8.40 20.60
C SER A 87 -6.16 -9.61 21.41
N SER A 88 -7.35 -10.12 21.14
CA SER A 88 -7.95 -11.27 21.84
C SER A 88 -8.25 -12.47 20.92
N ILE A 89 -7.73 -12.44 19.68
CA ILE A 89 -7.97 -13.48 18.68
C ILE A 89 -6.79 -14.46 18.67
N ASP A 90 -7.08 -15.75 18.53
CA ASP A 90 -6.04 -16.77 18.39
C ASP A 90 -5.16 -16.52 17.16
N ARG A 91 -3.88 -16.86 17.27
CA ARG A 91 -2.86 -16.58 16.24
C ARG A 91 -3.19 -17.13 14.84
N ASP A 92 -3.99 -18.20 14.78
CA ASP A 92 -4.32 -18.89 13.52
C ASP A 92 -5.58 -18.34 12.83
N LYS A 93 -6.16 -17.25 13.34
CA LYS A 93 -7.37 -16.64 12.78
C LYS A 93 -7.06 -15.27 12.18
N ASP A 94 -7.74 -14.96 11.09
CA ASP A 94 -7.63 -13.66 10.43
C ASP A 94 -8.18 -12.55 11.34
N SER A 95 -7.31 -11.66 11.80
CA SER A 95 -7.68 -10.50 12.62
C SER A 95 -7.96 -9.24 11.81
N LEU A 96 -7.30 -9.09 10.65
CA LEU A 96 -7.45 -7.96 9.73
C LEU A 96 -7.49 -8.45 8.29
N MET A 97 -8.48 -8.01 7.52
CA MET A 97 -8.55 -8.26 6.09
C MET A 97 -8.74 -6.96 5.32
N LEU A 98 -7.79 -6.65 4.42
CA LEU A 98 -7.91 -5.56 3.45
C LEU A 98 -8.18 -6.18 2.07
N ASN A 99 -9.43 -6.16 1.63
CA ASN A 99 -9.86 -6.80 0.37
C ASN A 99 -10.68 -5.83 -0.50
N ALA A 100 -10.21 -5.59 -1.72
CA ALA A 100 -10.96 -4.86 -2.74
C ALA A 100 -11.56 -5.86 -3.74
N LYS A 101 -12.89 -6.02 -3.71
CA LYS A 101 -13.62 -6.94 -4.61
C LYS A 101 -13.57 -6.49 -6.08
N ASN A 102 -13.46 -5.18 -6.32
CA ASN A 102 -13.30 -4.59 -7.62
C ASN A 102 -12.42 -3.33 -7.48
N GLY A 103 -11.55 -3.08 -8.46
CA GLY A 103 -10.59 -1.97 -8.43
C GLY A 103 -9.25 -2.30 -7.78
N ASN A 104 -8.44 -1.27 -7.57
CA ASN A 104 -7.06 -1.39 -7.11
C ASN A 104 -6.95 -1.03 -5.62
N ILE A 105 -6.01 -1.68 -4.93
CA ILE A 105 -5.53 -1.25 -3.61
C ILE A 105 -4.23 -0.47 -3.82
N CYS A 106 -4.12 0.72 -3.25
CA CYS A 106 -2.90 1.53 -3.28
C CYS A 106 -2.38 1.73 -1.86
N LEU A 107 -1.16 1.27 -1.59
CA LEU A 107 -0.41 1.53 -0.36
C LEU A 107 0.76 2.44 -0.73
N ASN A 108 0.64 3.73 -0.41
CA ASN A 108 1.63 4.74 -0.81
C ASN A 108 2.04 5.61 0.38
N ALA A 109 3.33 5.85 0.52
CA ALA A 109 3.92 6.78 1.47
C ALA A 109 4.74 7.82 0.69
N THR A 110 4.13 8.96 0.35
CA THR A 110 4.76 9.99 -0.51
C THR A 110 6.04 10.55 0.10
N ASN A 111 6.06 10.78 1.41
CA ASN A 111 7.21 11.29 2.16
C ASN A 111 7.42 10.43 3.41
N GLY A 112 7.90 9.21 3.24
CA GLY A 112 8.15 8.31 4.34
C GLY A 112 8.55 6.91 3.90
N ASN A 113 8.62 6.01 4.88
CA ASN A 113 8.99 4.62 4.65
C ASN A 113 7.76 3.72 4.79
N LEU A 114 7.56 2.83 3.83
CA LEU A 114 6.64 1.71 3.97
C LEU A 114 7.41 0.53 4.59
N ARG A 115 6.94 0.04 5.74
CA ARG A 115 7.53 -1.09 6.46
C ARG A 115 6.50 -2.21 6.56
N ILE A 116 6.89 -3.41 6.16
CA ILE A 116 6.07 -4.61 6.21
C ILE A 116 6.88 -5.66 6.97
N GLU A 117 6.41 -6.06 8.14
CA GLU A 117 7.08 -6.99 9.05
C GLU A 117 6.06 -8.04 9.49
N ALA A 118 6.41 -9.33 9.34
CA ALA A 118 5.61 -10.47 9.79
C ALA A 118 6.51 -11.71 9.90
N ASP A 119 6.04 -12.75 10.59
CA ASP A 119 6.75 -14.04 10.68
C ASP A 119 6.80 -14.77 9.33
N SER A 120 5.82 -14.52 8.44
CA SER A 120 5.77 -15.04 7.08
C SER A 120 5.05 -14.05 6.17
N ILE A 121 5.58 -13.84 4.95
CA ILE A 121 5.04 -12.88 3.97
C ILE A 121 4.99 -13.57 2.61
N ASP A 122 3.80 -13.61 2.00
CA ASP A 122 3.58 -14.13 0.65
C ASP A 122 3.17 -13.01 -0.30
N LEU A 123 3.99 -12.77 -1.34
CA LEU A 123 3.70 -11.83 -2.41
C LEU A 123 3.33 -12.57 -3.68
N VAL A 124 2.03 -12.71 -3.93
CA VAL A 124 1.51 -13.51 -5.04
C VAL A 124 0.67 -12.65 -5.98
N ALA A 125 1.18 -12.43 -7.19
CA ALA A 125 0.39 -11.82 -8.28
C ALA A 125 -0.14 -12.93 -9.19
N ARG A 126 -1.47 -13.01 -9.32
CA ARG A 126 -2.14 -13.93 -10.25
C ARG A 126 -2.83 -13.10 -11.31
N GLY A 127 -2.53 -13.37 -12.57
CA GLY A 127 -3.18 -12.74 -13.70
C GLY A 127 -3.78 -13.77 -14.65
N GLY A 128 -4.76 -13.32 -15.42
CA GLY A 128 -5.25 -14.06 -16.58
C GLY A 128 -4.16 -14.22 -17.65
N LYS A 129 -4.48 -14.93 -18.73
CA LYS A 129 -3.52 -15.26 -19.79
C LYS A 129 -2.83 -13.99 -20.34
N ASN A 130 -1.53 -13.90 -20.07
CA ASN A 130 -0.51 -13.05 -20.71
C ASN A 130 -0.50 -11.53 -20.46
N GLU A 131 -1.44 -10.96 -19.71
CA GLU A 131 -1.48 -9.49 -19.51
C GLU A 131 -1.25 -9.05 -18.06
N ASN A 132 -1.67 -9.87 -17.09
CA ASN A 132 -1.67 -9.53 -15.66
C ASN A 132 -0.81 -10.52 -14.86
N GLY A 133 -0.59 -10.24 -13.58
CA GLY A 133 0.14 -11.15 -12.67
C GLY A 133 1.64 -10.90 -12.60
N ASN A 134 2.07 -9.65 -12.79
CA ASN A 134 3.45 -9.26 -12.61
C ASN A 134 3.71 -8.81 -11.17
N VAL A 135 4.92 -9.09 -10.68
CA VAL A 135 5.48 -8.47 -9.48
C VAL A 135 6.70 -7.68 -9.95
N LYS A 136 6.64 -6.35 -9.83
CA LYS A 136 7.75 -5.46 -10.19
C LYS A 136 8.32 -4.84 -8.94
N ILE A 137 9.61 -5.06 -8.70
CA ILE A 137 10.38 -4.41 -7.64
C ILE A 137 11.36 -3.45 -8.33
N THR A 138 11.28 -2.17 -8.02
CA THR A 138 12.13 -1.14 -8.60
C THR A 138 12.61 -0.23 -7.49
N ALA A 139 13.92 -0.04 -7.39
CA ALA A 139 14.55 0.89 -6.47
C ALA A 139 15.59 1.69 -7.27
N SER A 140 15.73 2.98 -6.96
CA SER A 140 16.72 3.86 -7.59
C SER A 140 18.14 3.56 -7.11
N GLU A 141 18.29 3.30 -5.80
CA GLU A 141 19.61 3.15 -5.18
C GLU A 141 20.00 1.68 -4.98
N LYS A 142 19.20 0.92 -4.23
CA LYS A 142 19.62 -0.42 -3.76
C LYS A 142 18.44 -1.35 -3.51
N ILE A 143 18.63 -2.62 -3.83
CA ILE A 143 17.80 -3.75 -3.39
C ILE A 143 18.72 -4.73 -2.65
N VAL A 144 18.30 -5.18 -1.47
CA VAL A 144 19.02 -6.19 -0.67
C VAL A 144 18.08 -7.34 -0.36
N MET A 145 18.53 -8.57 -0.62
CA MET A 145 17.80 -9.79 -0.31
C MET A 145 18.71 -10.71 0.52
N ASN A 146 18.39 -10.88 1.80
CA ASN A 146 19.15 -11.72 2.72
C ASN A 146 18.28 -12.88 3.18
N SER A 147 18.69 -14.11 2.89
CA SER A 147 18.00 -15.32 3.30
C SER A 147 18.99 -16.47 3.44
N LYS A 148 18.59 -17.54 4.14
CA LYS A 148 19.39 -18.78 4.21
C LYS A 148 19.45 -19.49 2.85
N GLU A 149 18.34 -19.46 2.11
CA GLU A 149 18.23 -20.02 0.78
C GLU A 149 17.55 -19.01 -0.15
N PHE A 150 18.01 -18.92 -1.39
CA PHE A 150 17.44 -18.07 -2.43
C PHE A 150 17.15 -18.91 -3.66
N HIS A 151 15.87 -19.24 -3.88
CA HIS A 151 15.41 -20.08 -4.99
C HIS A 151 14.76 -19.23 -6.08
N VAL A 152 15.28 -19.31 -7.30
CA VAL A 152 14.69 -18.65 -8.47
C VAL A 152 14.40 -19.68 -9.55
N ASN A 153 13.12 -19.90 -9.83
CA ASN A 153 12.68 -20.81 -10.89
C ASN A 153 11.91 -20.03 -11.96
N ALA A 154 12.43 -20.00 -13.18
CA ALA A 154 11.79 -19.36 -14.33
C ALA A 154 11.62 -20.38 -15.46
N LYS A 155 10.40 -20.49 -16.01
CA LYS A 155 10.08 -21.48 -17.04
C LYS A 155 10.64 -21.16 -18.42
N ASN A 156 10.59 -19.89 -18.82
CA ASN A 156 10.94 -19.48 -20.19
C ASN A 156 12.33 -18.84 -20.24
N LEU A 157 12.58 -17.84 -19.39
CA LEU A 157 13.81 -17.07 -19.39
C LEU A 157 14.09 -16.53 -17.99
N TYR A 158 15.36 -16.62 -17.59
CA TYR A 158 15.92 -15.86 -16.49
C TYR A 158 17.12 -15.08 -17.02
N LYS A 159 17.22 -13.79 -16.69
CA LYS A 159 18.30 -12.90 -17.14
C LYS A 159 18.80 -12.05 -15.98
N ILE A 160 20.10 -12.15 -15.70
CA ILE A 160 20.84 -11.20 -14.85
C ILE A 160 21.71 -10.36 -15.78
N ALA A 161 21.61 -9.04 -15.71
CA ALA A 161 22.43 -8.14 -16.50
C ALA A 161 22.82 -6.93 -15.65
N SER A 162 24.11 -6.60 -15.65
CA SER A 162 24.67 -5.40 -15.02
C SER A 162 25.54 -4.69 -16.07
N PRO A 163 25.39 -3.36 -16.27
CA PRO A 163 26.27 -2.60 -17.15
C PRO A 163 27.68 -2.43 -16.54
N GLY A 164 27.81 -2.59 -15.22
CA GLY A 164 29.07 -2.53 -14.50
C GLY A 164 29.59 -3.92 -14.15
N LYS A 165 29.87 -4.14 -12.87
CA LYS A 165 30.35 -5.41 -12.34
C LYS A 165 29.17 -6.29 -11.89
N GLY A 166 29.36 -7.60 -11.98
CA GLY A 166 28.47 -8.60 -11.41
C GLY A 166 29.32 -9.77 -10.88
N GLU A 167 29.13 -10.12 -9.62
CA GLU A 167 29.95 -11.11 -8.91
C GLU A 167 29.06 -12.25 -8.41
N ILE A 168 29.46 -13.49 -8.68
CA ILE A 168 28.83 -14.70 -8.15
C ILE A 168 29.92 -15.45 -7.37
N ILE A 169 29.77 -15.51 -6.05
CA ILE A 169 30.75 -16.10 -5.14
C ILE A 169 30.09 -17.32 -4.49
N ALA A 170 30.70 -18.48 -4.62
CA ALA A 170 30.29 -19.70 -3.93
C ALA A 170 31.51 -20.32 -3.25
N ASN A 171 31.47 -20.41 -1.92
CA ASN A 171 32.62 -20.86 -1.13
C ASN A 171 32.90 -22.37 -1.27
N GLU A 172 31.84 -23.18 -1.39
CA GLU A 172 31.99 -24.62 -1.51
C GLU A 172 31.99 -25.07 -2.98
N VAL A 173 30.85 -24.95 -3.66
CA VAL A 173 30.70 -25.40 -5.05
C VAL A 173 29.75 -24.50 -5.82
N LEU A 174 30.19 -24.03 -6.99
CA LEU A 174 29.33 -23.47 -8.03
C LEU A 174 29.13 -24.51 -9.15
N LYS A 175 27.89 -24.96 -9.37
CA LYS A 175 27.53 -25.86 -10.48
C LYS A 175 26.70 -25.11 -11.51
N MET A 176 27.17 -25.09 -12.76
CA MET A 176 26.43 -24.52 -13.90
C MET A 176 26.25 -25.60 -14.96
N TYR A 177 25.00 -25.81 -15.38
CA TYR A 177 24.65 -26.77 -16.44
C TYR A 177 23.93 -26.04 -17.56
N GLY A 178 24.35 -26.25 -18.80
CA GLY A 178 23.70 -25.70 -19.98
C GLY A 178 24.18 -26.41 -21.25
N SER A 179 23.30 -26.55 -22.24
CA SER A 179 23.66 -27.16 -23.53
C SER A 179 24.75 -26.37 -24.25
N ILE A 180 24.77 -25.05 -24.09
CA ILE A 180 25.78 -24.14 -24.64
C ILE A 180 26.06 -23.08 -23.58
N ILE A 181 27.31 -23.00 -23.13
CA ILE A 181 27.80 -21.89 -22.29
C ILE A 181 28.81 -21.12 -23.14
N ARG A 182 28.47 -19.89 -23.52
CA ARG A 182 29.37 -18.99 -24.24
C ARG A 182 29.89 -17.95 -23.27
N GLY A 183 31.14 -18.11 -22.85
CA GLY A 183 31.85 -17.15 -22.00
C GLY A 183 33.27 -16.95 -22.50
N VAL A 184 33.70 -15.70 -22.59
CA VAL A 184 35.13 -15.36 -22.69
C VAL A 184 35.58 -15.11 -21.27
N THR A 185 36.38 -16.02 -20.72
CA THR A 185 36.92 -15.91 -19.36
C THR A 185 38.43 -15.79 -19.43
N ASP A 186 39.00 -14.83 -18.69
CA ASP A 186 40.44 -14.73 -18.41
C ASP A 186 40.68 -15.11 -16.94
N ALA A 187 40.22 -16.31 -16.56
CA ALA A 187 40.41 -16.83 -15.21
C ALA A 187 41.81 -17.46 -15.10
N VAL A 188 42.76 -16.71 -14.55
CA VAL A 188 44.06 -17.24 -14.14
C VAL A 188 44.30 -16.98 -12.66
N ALA A 189 44.36 -18.06 -11.87
CA ALA A 189 44.60 -17.99 -10.42
C ALA A 189 46.11 -18.02 -10.05
N ILE A 190 46.99 -18.49 -10.95
CA ILE A 190 48.41 -18.75 -10.65
C ILE A 190 49.38 -18.14 -11.69
N LYS A 191 48.89 -17.66 -12.84
CA LYS A 191 49.70 -16.90 -13.82
C LYS A 191 49.12 -15.51 -13.98
N ASP A 192 49.98 -14.51 -14.06
CA ASP A 192 49.58 -13.13 -14.32
C ASP A 192 48.67 -13.07 -15.56
N SER A 193 47.46 -12.54 -15.40
CA SER A 193 46.66 -12.08 -16.53
C SER A 193 47.46 -10.98 -17.22
N LYS A 194 47.68 -11.13 -18.54
CA LYS A 194 48.44 -10.17 -19.34
C LYS A 194 47.76 -8.80 -19.46
N VAL A 195 46.54 -8.63 -18.95
CA VAL A 195 45.73 -7.42 -19.12
C VAL A 195 45.03 -6.97 -17.83
N GLY A 196 45.74 -6.19 -17.00
CA GLY A 196 45.14 -5.14 -16.15
C GLY A 196 44.34 -5.54 -14.90
N GLY A 197 44.25 -6.82 -14.53
CA GLY A 197 43.53 -7.27 -13.31
C GLY A 197 44.27 -7.09 -11.98
N GLN A 198 45.58 -6.77 -12.00
CA GLN A 198 46.43 -6.66 -10.80
C GLN A 198 45.96 -5.66 -9.72
N PRO A 199 45.49 -4.43 -10.02
CA PRO A 199 45.06 -3.49 -8.97
C PRO A 199 43.82 -3.97 -8.21
N TYR A 200 42.88 -4.65 -8.88
CA TYR A 200 41.66 -5.16 -8.24
C TYR A 200 41.95 -6.37 -7.33
N TRP A 201 42.93 -7.21 -7.69
CA TRP A 201 43.40 -8.30 -6.83
C TRP A 201 44.11 -7.77 -5.57
N GLY A 202 44.91 -6.71 -5.72
CA GLY A 202 45.54 -6.02 -4.59
C GLY A 202 44.55 -5.39 -3.62
N GLU A 203 43.39 -4.91 -4.10
CA GLU A 203 42.30 -4.42 -3.23
C GLU A 203 41.62 -5.55 -2.46
N GLN A 204 41.37 -6.71 -3.07
CA GLN A 204 40.73 -7.84 -2.40
C GLN A 204 41.59 -8.45 -1.27
N GLN A 205 42.92 -8.38 -1.37
CA GLN A 205 43.83 -8.92 -0.34
C GLN A 205 44.07 -7.99 0.85
N ARG A 206 43.73 -6.70 0.73
CA ARG A 206 43.95 -5.70 1.79
C ARG A 206 42.82 -5.61 2.82
N ILE A 207 41.80 -6.47 2.70
CA ILE A 207 40.62 -6.52 3.59
C ILE A 207 40.62 -7.81 4.43
N ASN A 208 41.79 -8.42 4.65
CA ASN A 208 42.01 -9.43 5.68
C ASN A 208 42.90 -8.87 6.79
#